data_AF-A0AAN9AYE9-F1
#
_entry.id   AF-A0AAN9AYE9-F1
#
_cell.length_a   1.000
_cell.length_b   1.000
_cell.length_c   1.000
_cell.angle_alpha   90.00
_cell.angle_beta   90.00
_cell.angle_gamma   90.00
#
_symmetry.space_group_name_H-M   'P 1'
#
loop_
_entity.id
_entity.type
_entity.pdbx_description
1 polymer ?
#
loop_
_entity_poly.entity_id
_entity_poly.type
_entity_poly.pdbx_seq_one_letter_code
_entity_poly.pdbx_strand_id
1 'polypeptide(L)'
;MNTGPYLQEVIKRWSFQAILNATVSVDTFFVLSGLLVAYLSLKEMKKNSGKINWFMFFFHRFWRLTPAYMLVIMVYVCLSPYWGEGPFWPSANPDRDNCESSWWANLLYINNLANTDKQCLAQSWYLANDMQFYILSPLIFVPFYL
;
A
#
# COMPACT_ATOMS: atom_id res chain seq x y z
N MET A 1 -27.63 14.67 18.37
CA MET A 1 -26.63 15.39 19.18
C MET A 1 -25.61 15.98 18.20
N ASN A 2 -25.51 17.30 18.07
CA ASN A 2 -24.62 17.95 17.10
C ASN A 2 -23.15 17.84 17.56
N THR A 3 -22.46 16.80 17.13
CA THR A 3 -21.08 16.48 17.49
C THR A 3 -20.02 17.12 16.56
N GLY A 4 -20.45 17.75 15.46
CA GLY A 4 -19.59 18.47 14.51
C GLY A 4 -18.59 19.48 15.12
N PRO A 5 -18.97 20.35 16.09
CA PRO A 5 -18.03 21.32 16.65
C PRO A 5 -16.91 20.67 17.48
N TYR A 6 -17.20 19.57 18.18
CA TYR A 6 -16.18 18.84 18.96
C TYR A 6 -15.12 18.19 18.07
N LEU A 7 -15.52 17.66 16.91
CA LEU A 7 -14.59 17.05 15.97
C LEU A 7 -13.61 18.09 15.41
N GLN A 8 -14.08 19.31 15.11
CA GLN A 8 -13.22 20.39 14.64
C GLN A 8 -12.19 20.83 15.69
N GLU A 9 -12.55 20.83 16.98
CA GLU A 9 -11.59 21.12 18.04
C GLU A 9 -10.53 20.03 18.20
N VAL A 10 -10.92 18.76 18.05
CA VAL A 10 -9.97 17.63 18.11
C VAL A 10 -9.00 17.67 16.94
N ILE A 11 -9.49 17.94 15.73
CA ILE A 11 -8.65 18.04 14.52
C ILE A 11 -7.62 19.17 14.63
N LYS A 12 -7.96 20.30 15.25
CA LYS A 12 -7.05 21.43 15.45
C LYS A 12 -5.91 21.16 16.44
N ARG A 13 -5.98 20.07 17.23
CA ARG A 13 -4.90 19.72 18.16
C ARG A 13 -3.65 19.34 17.37
N TRP A 14 -2.49 19.85 17.79
CA TRP A 14 -1.19 19.56 17.19
C TRP A 14 -0.92 18.05 17.07
N SER A 15 -1.25 17.27 18.10
CA SER A 15 -1.09 15.81 18.08
C SER A 15 -1.92 15.14 16.99
N PHE A 16 -3.12 15.65 16.71
CA PHE A 16 -4.01 15.13 15.67
C PHE A 16 -3.55 15.57 14.28
N GLN A 17 -2.97 16.76 14.15
CA GLN A 17 -2.34 17.23 12.91
C GLN A 17 -1.19 16.31 12.46
N ALA A 18 -0.41 15.76 13.39
CA ALA A 18 0.62 14.79 13.07
C ALA A 18 0.05 13.49 12.46
N ILE A 19 -1.09 13.02 12.96
CA ILE A 19 -1.79 11.83 12.43
C ILE A 19 -2.34 12.12 11.03
N LEU A 20 -2.92 13.29 10.81
CA LEU A 20 -3.50 13.68 9.52
C LEU A 20 -2.43 13.82 8.42
N ASN A 21 -1.21 14.23 8.78
CA ASN A 21 -0.09 14.35 7.84
C ASN A 21 0.78 13.08 7.75
N ALA A 22 0.32 11.95 8.31
CA ALA A 22 1.08 10.70 8.31
C ALA A 22 1.42 10.19 6.90
N THR A 23 0.67 10.60 5.87
CA THR A 23 0.93 10.25 4.46
C THR A 23 2.30 10.75 3.97
N VAL A 24 2.80 11.87 4.49
CA VAL A 24 4.13 12.42 4.12
C VAL A 24 5.26 11.49 4.60
N SER A 25 5.02 10.71 5.66
CA SER A 25 6.03 9.76 6.15
C SER A 25 6.24 8.58 5.19
N VAL A 26 5.30 8.33 4.27
CA VAL A 26 5.37 7.25 3.28
C VAL A 26 6.54 7.47 2.30
N ASP A 27 6.87 8.72 1.98
CA ASP A 27 7.96 9.05 1.05
C ASP A 27 9.32 8.54 1.55
N THR A 28 9.57 8.63 2.85
CA THR A 28 10.79 8.09 3.47
C THR A 28 10.87 6.56 3.29
N PHE A 29 9.74 5.85 3.42
CA PHE A 29 9.71 4.41 3.20
C PHE A 29 9.99 4.04 1.74
N PHE A 30 9.50 4.83 0.78
CA PHE A 30 9.83 4.63 -0.64
C PHE A 30 11.32 4.81 -0.92
N VAL A 31 11.95 5.84 -0.33
CA VAL A 31 13.41 6.06 -0.48
C VAL A 31 14.20 4.88 0.09
N LEU A 32 13.85 4.40 1.28
CA LEU A 32 14.52 3.25 1.90
C LEU A 32 14.31 1.95 1.10
N SER A 33 13.09 1.69 0.63
CA SER A 33 12.75 0.54 -0.22
C SER A 33 13.56 0.57 -1.53
N GLY A 34 13.58 1.73 -2.21
CA GLY A 34 14.35 1.92 -3.44
C GLY A 34 15.86 1.76 -3.26
N LEU A 35 16.43 2.33 -2.20
CA LEU A 35 17.84 2.19 -1.87
C LEU A 35 18.23 0.73 -1.63
N LEU A 36 17.40 -0.01 -0.89
CA LEU A 36 17.62 -1.42 -0.62
C LEU A 36 17.57 -2.27 -1.90
N VAL A 37 16.56 -2.03 -2.74
CA VAL A 37 16.44 -2.72 -4.04
C VAL A 37 17.64 -2.43 -4.93
N ALA A 38 18.09 -1.17 -5.00
CA ALA A 38 19.27 -0.79 -5.77
C ALA A 38 20.54 -1.46 -5.25
N TYR A 39 20.77 -1.42 -3.94
CA TYR A 39 21.94 -2.04 -3.32
C TYR A 39 21.98 -3.56 -3.57
N LEU A 40 20.86 -4.25 -3.37
CA LEU A 40 20.77 -5.70 -3.58
C LEU A 40 20.94 -6.07 -5.05
N SER A 41 20.30 -5.33 -5.96
CA SER A 41 20.38 -5.59 -7.40
C SER A 41 21.80 -5.39 -7.93
N LEU A 42 22.47 -4.30 -7.55
CA LEU A 42 23.87 -4.06 -7.92
C LEU A 42 24.82 -5.13 -7.34
N LYS A 43 24.60 -5.54 -6.09
CA LYS A 43 25.39 -6.60 -5.44
C LYS A 43 25.24 -7.94 -6.16
N GLU A 44 24.02 -8.30 -6.56
CA GLU A 44 23.74 -9.54 -7.28
C GLU A 44 24.31 -9.49 -8.71
N MET A 45 24.18 -8.36 -9.42
CA MET A 45 24.80 -8.18 -10.75
C MET A 45 26.33 -8.32 -10.70
N LYS A 46 26.97 -7.78 -9.66
CA LYS A 46 28.42 -7.92 -9.46
C LYS A 46 28.83 -9.38 -9.22
N LYS A 47 27.99 -10.17 -8.53
CA LYS A 47 28.27 -11.56 -8.20
C LYS A 47 28.03 -12.51 -9.38
N ASN A 48 26.97 -12.26 -10.17
CA ASN A 48 26.54 -13.12 -11.28
C ASN A 48 26.95 -12.61 -12.68
N SER A 49 27.96 -11.74 -12.78
CA SER A 49 28.45 -11.20 -14.06
C SER A 49 27.32 -10.63 -14.95
N GLY A 50 26.40 -9.88 -14.34
CA GLY A 50 25.28 -9.22 -15.04
C GLY A 50 24.04 -10.09 -15.31
N LYS A 51 24.03 -11.37 -14.95
CA LYS A 51 22.87 -12.26 -15.15
C LYS A 51 21.96 -12.28 -13.92
N ILE A 52 20.86 -11.52 -13.98
CA ILE A 52 19.77 -11.58 -13.00
C ILE A 52 18.52 -12.16 -13.67
N ASN A 53 17.92 -13.17 -13.02
CA ASN A 53 16.62 -13.68 -13.43
C ASN A 53 15.52 -12.77 -12.85
N TRP A 54 15.25 -11.66 -13.55
CA TRP A 54 14.30 -10.63 -13.13
C TRP A 54 12.92 -11.20 -12.77
N PHE A 55 12.44 -12.17 -13.55
CA PHE A 55 11.14 -12.80 -13.31
C PHE A 55 11.08 -13.48 -11.93
N MET A 56 12.13 -14.22 -11.56
CA MET A 56 12.18 -14.92 -10.27
C MET A 56 12.35 -13.96 -9.09
N PHE A 57 13.09 -12.87 -9.30
CA PHE A 57 13.22 -11.79 -8.33
C PHE A 57 11.84 -11.13 -8.05
N PHE A 58 11.08 -10.83 -9.10
CA PHE A 58 9.72 -10.31 -8.99
C PHE A 58 8.76 -11.26 -8.29
N PHE A 59 8.75 -12.51 -8.73
CA PHE A 59 7.86 -13.53 -8.20
C PHE A 59 8.09 -13.77 -6.70
N HIS A 60 9.34 -13.82 -6.26
CA HIS A 60 9.67 -14.03 -4.86
C HIS A 60 9.15 -12.88 -3.96
N ARG A 61 9.28 -11.62 -4.40
CA ARG A 61 8.73 -10.49 -3.64
C ARG A 61 7.21 -10.51 -3.61
N PHE A 62 6.58 -10.77 -4.76
CA PHE A 62 5.12 -10.86 -4.88
C PHE A 62 4.57 -11.95 -3.95
N TRP A 63 5.09 -13.18 -4.05
CA TRP A 63 4.65 -14.31 -3.23
C TRP A 63 4.83 -14.07 -1.72
N ARG A 64 5.83 -13.29 -1.32
CA ARG A 64 6.05 -12.94 0.09
C ARG A 64 5.04 -11.90 0.61
N LEU A 65 4.71 -10.89 -0.18
CA LEU A 65 3.87 -9.75 0.26
C LEU A 65 2.37 -10.02 0.08
N THR A 66 1.98 -10.61 -1.06
CA THR A 66 0.59 -10.86 -1.42
C THR A 66 -0.21 -11.66 -0.38
N PRO A 67 0.27 -12.77 0.22
CA PRO A 67 -0.54 -13.53 1.16
C PRO A 67 -0.85 -12.75 2.44
N ALA A 68 0.12 -12.01 2.98
CA ALA A 68 -0.10 -11.17 4.14
C ALA A 68 -1.08 -10.03 3.81
N TYR A 69 -0.94 -9.43 2.62
CA TYR A 69 -1.82 -8.35 2.19
C TYR A 69 -3.27 -8.82 2.00
N MET A 70 -3.47 -9.96 1.35
CA MET A 70 -4.80 -10.55 1.16
C MET A 70 -5.44 -11.00 2.48
N LEU A 71 -4.64 -11.51 3.42
CA LEU A 71 -5.14 -11.85 4.76
C LEU A 71 -5.67 -10.59 5.47
N VAL A 72 -4.93 -9.49 5.43
CA VAL A 72 -5.35 -8.22 6.04
C VAL A 72 -6.66 -7.71 5.41
N ILE A 73 -6.78 -7.77 4.08
CA ILE A 73 -8.03 -7.43 3.38
C ILE A 73 -9.18 -8.31 3.84
N MET A 74 -8.99 -9.64 3.90
CA MET A 74 -10.02 -10.57 4.38
C MET A 74 -10.43 -10.28 5.82
N VAL A 75 -9.47 -10.07 6.72
CA VAL A 75 -9.75 -9.73 8.11
C VAL A 75 -10.54 -8.43 8.20
N TYR A 76 -10.15 -7.40 7.43
CA TYR A 76 -10.85 -6.13 7.41
C TYR A 76 -12.30 -6.30 6.93
N VAL A 77 -12.53 -6.97 5.79
CA VAL A 77 -13.87 -7.18 5.23
C VAL A 77 -14.77 -8.02 6.15
N CYS A 78 -14.22 -9.09 6.74
CA CYS A 78 -14.97 -10.00 7.59
C CYS A 78 -15.23 -9.46 9.00
N LEU A 79 -14.24 -8.79 9.62
CA LEU A 79 -14.32 -8.35 11.01
C LEU A 79 -14.78 -6.91 11.19
N SER A 80 -14.64 -6.04 10.18
CA SER A 80 -15.15 -4.66 10.21
C SER A 80 -16.58 -4.55 10.80
N PRO A 81 -17.58 -5.33 10.37
CA PRO A 81 -18.94 -5.20 10.93
C PRO A 81 -19.04 -5.49 12.44
N TYR A 82 -18.06 -6.17 13.04
CA TYR A 82 -18.06 -6.53 14.46
C TYR A 82 -17.17 -5.63 15.32
N TRP A 83 -16.48 -4.63 14.74
CA TRP A 83 -15.51 -3.79 15.45
C TRP A 83 -16.14 -2.72 16.34
N GLY A 84 -17.39 -2.35 16.11
CA GLY A 84 -18.05 -1.37 16.96
C GLY A 84 -19.53 -1.20 16.67
N GLU A 85 -20.25 -0.79 17.71
CA GLU A 85 -21.61 -0.30 17.62
C GLU A 85 -21.59 1.13 18.19
N GLY A 86 -21.83 2.13 17.34
CA GLY A 86 -21.76 3.53 17.77
C GLY A 86 -22.40 4.48 16.76
N PRO A 87 -22.76 5.71 17.19
CA PRO A 87 -23.43 6.69 16.33
C PRO A 87 -22.56 7.21 15.17
N PHE A 88 -21.25 7.01 15.24
CA PHE A 88 -20.29 7.28 14.16
C PHE A 88 -19.88 6.01 13.40
N TRP A 89 -20.28 4.83 13.86
CA TRP A 89 -20.05 3.59 13.14
C TRP A 89 -21.10 3.49 12.04
N PRO A 90 -20.73 3.56 10.75
CA PRO A 90 -21.69 3.60 9.68
C PRO A 90 -22.44 2.26 9.62
N SER A 91 -23.78 2.33 9.64
CA SER A 91 -24.66 1.14 9.61
C SER A 91 -24.67 0.45 8.23
N ALA A 92 -24.31 1.18 7.18
CA ALA A 92 -23.88 0.64 5.89
C ALA A 92 -22.35 0.64 5.86
N ASN A 93 -21.72 -0.44 5.41
CA ASN A 93 -20.26 -0.55 5.28
C ASN A 93 -19.86 -0.30 3.82
N PRO A 94 -19.80 0.97 3.34
CA PRO A 94 -19.44 1.27 1.95
C PRO A 94 -18.06 0.71 1.59
N ASP A 95 -17.16 0.61 2.57
CA ASP A 95 -15.82 0.03 2.39
C ASP A 95 -15.89 -1.46 2.01
N ARG A 96 -16.88 -2.20 2.52
CA ARG A 96 -17.08 -3.61 2.16
C ARG A 96 -17.56 -3.77 0.72
N ASP A 97 -18.55 -2.98 0.31
CA ASP A 97 -19.11 -3.01 -1.05
C ASP A 97 -18.05 -2.57 -2.09
N ASN A 98 -17.26 -1.56 -1.73
CA ASN A 98 -16.10 -1.12 -2.52
C ASN A 98 -15.04 -2.21 -2.60
N CYS A 99 -14.80 -2.94 -1.52
CA CYS A 99 -13.83 -4.03 -1.51
C CYS A 99 -14.30 -5.24 -2.35
N GLU A 100 -15.59 -5.57 -2.32
CA GLU A 100 -16.16 -6.66 -3.13
C GLU A 100 -16.10 -6.37 -4.63
N SER A 101 -16.19 -5.10 -5.04
CA SER A 101 -16.03 -4.71 -6.45
C SER A 101 -14.57 -4.51 -6.89
N SER A 102 -13.68 -4.15 -5.96
CA SER A 102 -12.28 -3.78 -6.24
C SER A 102 -11.22 -4.76 -5.70
N TRP A 103 -11.60 -5.95 -5.18
CA TRP A 103 -10.63 -6.91 -4.60
C TRP A 103 -9.54 -7.31 -5.60
N TRP A 104 -9.90 -7.50 -6.86
CA TRP A 104 -8.97 -7.88 -7.94
C TRP A 104 -7.94 -6.79 -8.22
N ALA A 105 -8.35 -5.51 -8.12
CA ALA A 105 -7.47 -4.37 -8.31
C ALA A 105 -6.44 -4.27 -7.17
N ASN A 106 -6.83 -4.65 -5.95
CA ASN A 106 -5.90 -4.75 -4.82
C ASN A 106 -4.92 -5.92 -5.01
N LEU A 107 -5.38 -7.09 -5.45
CA LEU A 107 -4.53 -8.26 -5.70
C LEU A 107 -3.45 -7.96 -6.76
N LEU A 108 -3.81 -7.21 -7.79
CA LEU A 108 -2.92 -6.83 -8.89
C LEU A 108 -2.10 -5.56 -8.59
N TYR A 109 -2.23 -4.95 -7.40
CA TYR A 109 -1.53 -3.71 -7.04
C TYR A 109 -1.82 -2.53 -8.00
N ILE A 110 -3.05 -2.44 -8.51
CA ILE A 110 -3.55 -1.39 -9.41
C ILE A 110 -4.72 -0.60 -8.83
N ASN A 111 -5.00 -0.78 -7.54
CA ASN A 111 -6.01 -0.04 -6.77
C ASN A 111 -5.79 1.49 -6.77
N ASN A 112 -4.57 1.96 -7.06
CA ASN A 112 -4.29 3.39 -7.23
C ASN A 112 -4.71 3.94 -8.61
N LEU A 113 -4.72 3.10 -9.65
CA LEU A 113 -4.98 3.52 -11.04
C LEU A 113 -6.40 3.25 -11.51
N ALA A 114 -7.00 2.13 -11.08
CA ALA A 114 -8.27 1.67 -11.64
C ALA A 114 -9.50 2.24 -10.91
N ASN A 115 -9.45 2.37 -9.57
CA ASN A 115 -10.61 2.72 -8.75
C ASN A 115 -10.21 3.62 -7.57
N THR A 116 -9.70 4.82 -7.86
CA THR A 116 -9.32 5.82 -6.83
C THR A 116 -10.51 6.22 -5.95
N ASP A 117 -11.72 6.24 -6.51
CA ASP A 117 -12.94 6.61 -5.78
C ASP A 117 -13.55 5.44 -4.98
N LYS A 118 -13.12 4.19 -5.24
CA LYS A 118 -13.66 2.96 -4.62
C LYS A 118 -12.55 2.06 -4.08
N GLN A 119 -11.63 2.65 -3.34
CA GLN A 119 -10.55 1.90 -2.69
C GLN A 119 -11.09 1.09 -1.50
N CYS A 120 -10.64 -0.16 -1.38
CA CYS A 120 -11.03 -1.03 -0.26
C CYS A 120 -10.44 -0.56 1.08
N LEU A 121 -9.14 -0.22 1.06
CA LEU A 121 -8.40 0.25 2.23
C LEU A 121 -7.64 1.49 1.83
N ALA A 122 -7.82 2.61 2.52
CA ALA A 122 -7.09 3.84 2.20
C ALA A 122 -5.58 3.58 2.17
N GLN A 123 -5.01 2.91 3.19
CA GLN A 123 -3.58 2.59 3.23
C GLN A 123 -3.08 1.60 2.15
N SER A 124 -3.95 0.96 1.36
CA SER A 124 -3.50 0.04 0.31
C SER A 124 -2.70 0.71 -0.81
N TRP A 125 -2.90 2.02 -1.02
CA TRP A 125 -2.30 2.73 -2.15
C TRP A 125 -0.77 2.72 -2.12
N TYR A 126 -0.15 2.81 -0.94
CA TYR A 126 1.30 2.89 -0.85
C TYR A 126 1.94 1.55 -1.24
N LEU A 127 1.31 0.43 -0.87
CA LEU A 127 1.82 -0.90 -1.18
C LEU A 127 1.75 -1.18 -2.68
N ALA A 128 0.71 -0.65 -3.34
CA ALA A 128 0.58 -0.68 -4.79
C ALA A 128 1.73 0.07 -5.49
N ASN A 129 2.01 1.29 -5.03
CA ASN A 129 3.10 2.11 -5.57
C ASN A 129 4.47 1.44 -5.34
N ASP A 130 4.72 0.85 -4.18
CA ASP A 130 5.97 0.13 -3.89
C ASP A 130 6.21 -1.03 -4.86
N MET A 131 5.17 -1.81 -5.19
CA MET A 131 5.28 -2.89 -6.18
C MET A 131 5.51 -2.34 -7.60
N GLN A 132 4.85 -1.23 -7.97
CA GLN A 132 5.03 -0.59 -9.28
C GLN A 132 6.45 -0.05 -9.45
N PHE A 133 6.99 0.65 -8.44
CA PHE A 133 8.38 1.12 -8.46
C PHE A 133 9.36 -0.05 -8.56
N TYR A 134 9.05 -1.17 -7.90
CA TYR A 134 9.87 -2.36 -8.00
C TYR A 134 9.87 -2.95 -9.42
N ILE A 135 8.70 -3.05 -10.07
CA ILE A 135 8.56 -3.52 -11.45
C ILE A 135 9.29 -2.58 -12.43
N LEU A 136 9.29 -1.27 -12.18
CA LEU A 136 9.99 -0.27 -12.99
C LEU A 136 11.50 -0.24 -12.75
N SER A 137 11.99 -0.75 -11.62
CA SER A 137 13.41 -0.71 -11.25
C SER A 137 14.41 -1.28 -12.30
N PRO A 138 14.11 -2.33 -13.09
CA PRO A 138 15.04 -2.82 -14.12
C PRO A 138 15.30 -1.79 -15.22
N LEU A 139 14.34 -0.90 -15.51
CA LEU A 139 14.51 0.16 -16.50
C LEU A 139 15.64 1.12 -16.13
N ILE A 140 15.97 1.21 -14.84
CA ILE A 140 17.09 2.01 -14.33
C ILE A 140 18.38 1.18 -14.33
N PHE A 141 18.33 -0.08 -13.92
CA PHE A 141 19.54 -0.92 -13.77
C PHE A 141 20.11 -1.44 -15.10
N VAL A 142 19.25 -1.79 -16.06
CA VAL A 142 19.67 -2.29 -17.38
C VAL A 142 20.56 -1.29 -18.13
N PRO A 143 20.18 0.01 -18.28
CA PRO A 143 21.07 0.98 -18.94
C PRO A 143 22.30 1.35 -18.11
N PHE A 144 22.30 1.13 -16.80
CA PHE A 144 23.47 1.41 -15.96
C PHE A 144 24.58 0.35 -16.08
N TYR A 145 24.24 -0.83 -16.59
CA TYR A 145 25.17 -1.96 -16.77
C TYR A 145 25.56 -2.19 -18.24
N LEU A 146 24.91 -1.50 -19.18
CA LEU A 146 25.20 -1.51 -20.62
C LEU A 146 26.31 -0.50 -20.94
#